data_AF-A0A242NIQ3-F1
#
_entry.id   AF-A0A242NIQ3-F1
#
_cell.length_a   1.000
_cell.length_b   1.000
_cell.length_c   1.000
_cell.angle_alpha   90.00
_cell.angle_beta   90.00
_cell.angle_gamma   90.00
#
_symmetry.space_group_name_H-M   'P 1'
#
loop_
_entity.id
_entity.type
_entity.pdbx_description
1 polymer ?
#
loop_
_entity_poly.entity_id
_entity_poly.type
_entity_poly.pdbx_seq_one_letter_code
_entity_poly.pdbx_strand_id
1 'polypeptide(L)'
;MKKLIFIVASFFITPYVLAETQYPDAPLGLKWGMTVTELESKAGAVLYPLPMDEHLTVYSLKSPPITLPGFTEYVVVVHKDLGAIKIIMDKEIKSDVYGTEGKKEYFKYKEALTNKYGKPKDSFEFVGKKLYEERDEFYQCLKYDGCGYYLSYFGDHLSLQLNGIERGKGNLSITYESELFAKYKADEENENKNKIKNGL
;
A
#
# COMPACT_ATOMS: atom_id res chain seq x y z
N MET A 1 30.51 64.14 15.50
CA MET A 1 29.24 63.63 14.95
C MET A 1 29.51 62.38 14.11
N LYS A 2 29.26 61.18 14.65
CA LYS A 2 29.26 59.92 13.89
C LYS A 2 28.05 59.12 14.39
N LYS A 3 27.04 58.94 13.54
CA LYS A 3 25.86 58.12 13.83
C LYS A 3 26.23 56.67 13.57
N LEU A 4 26.23 55.83 14.61
CA LEU A 4 26.32 54.39 14.48
C LEU A 4 24.92 53.86 14.13
N ILE A 5 24.78 53.24 12.95
CA ILE A 5 23.56 52.54 12.55
C ILE A 5 23.74 51.08 12.98
N PHE A 6 22.94 50.62 13.94
CA PHE A 6 22.81 49.21 14.28
C PHE A 6 21.85 48.54 13.30
N ILE A 7 22.37 47.68 12.42
CA ILE A 7 21.56 46.81 11.57
C ILE A 7 21.31 45.53 12.38
N VAL A 8 20.09 45.36 12.88
CA VAL A 8 19.64 44.10 13.49
C VAL A 8 19.23 43.17 12.35
N ALA A 9 20.11 42.24 11.99
CA ALA A 9 19.81 41.18 11.04
C ALA A 9 18.91 40.14 11.73
N SER A 10 17.60 40.24 11.50
CA SER A 10 16.62 39.25 11.96
C SER A 10 16.76 37.99 11.09
N PHE A 11 17.54 37.01 11.57
CA PHE A 11 17.56 35.66 11.01
C PHE A 11 16.20 35.01 11.28
N PHE A 12 15.31 35.04 10.28
CA PHE A 12 14.13 34.17 10.25
C PHE A 12 14.63 32.74 10.04
N ILE A 13 14.88 32.02 11.13
CA ILE A 13 15.02 30.56 11.11
C ILE A 13 13.61 30.03 10.87
N THR A 14 13.23 29.84 9.61
CA THR A 14 12.04 29.06 9.29
C THR A 14 12.31 27.63 9.78
N PRO A 15 11.55 27.10 10.75
CA PRO A 15 11.65 25.69 11.04
C PRO A 15 11.24 24.94 9.78
N TYR A 16 12.20 24.29 9.13
CA TYR A 16 11.89 23.22 8.19
C TYR A 16 11.15 22.17 9.01
N VAL A 17 9.83 22.19 8.94
CA VAL A 17 9.00 21.06 9.35
C VAL A 17 9.43 19.95 8.40
N LEU A 18 10.34 19.09 8.84
CA LEU A 18 10.57 17.81 8.19
C LEU A 18 9.21 17.14 8.19
N ALA A 19 8.64 16.95 7.00
CA ALA A 19 7.45 16.15 6.85
C ALA A 19 7.75 14.80 7.50
N GLU A 20 7.13 14.54 8.64
CA GLU A 20 7.25 13.27 9.33
C GLU A 20 6.72 12.23 8.35
N THR A 21 7.59 11.31 7.91
CA THR A 21 7.15 10.24 7.01
C THR A 21 6.07 9.48 7.76
N GLN A 22 4.83 9.52 7.26
CA GLN A 22 3.67 8.96 7.95
C GLN A 22 3.80 7.43 8.15
N TYR A 23 4.76 6.79 7.47
CA TYR A 23 5.04 5.35 7.49
C TYR A 23 6.55 5.07 7.54
N PRO A 24 7.24 5.36 8.67
CA PRO A 24 8.69 5.29 8.73
C PRO A 24 9.22 3.84 8.66
N ASP A 25 8.43 2.88 9.14
CA ASP A 25 8.81 1.46 9.18
C ASP A 25 7.90 0.60 8.32
N ALA A 26 8.47 -0.46 7.74
CA ALA A 26 7.70 -1.48 7.05
C ALA A 26 6.83 -2.29 8.06
N PRO A 27 5.65 -2.78 7.66
CA PRO A 27 4.82 -3.62 8.51
C PRO A 27 5.50 -4.98 8.84
N LEU A 28 4.81 -5.81 9.63
CA LEU A 28 5.22 -7.19 9.96
C LEU A 28 6.53 -7.32 10.76
N GLY A 29 7.02 -6.21 11.35
CA GLY A 29 8.31 -6.18 12.07
C GLY A 29 9.52 -6.13 11.14
N LEU A 30 9.32 -5.74 9.88
CA LEU A 30 10.35 -5.61 8.85
C LEU A 30 10.82 -4.16 8.72
N LYS A 31 11.77 -3.93 7.82
CA LYS A 31 12.24 -2.58 7.44
C LYS A 31 12.25 -2.44 5.94
N TRP A 32 11.99 -1.22 5.45
CA TRP A 32 12.19 -0.90 4.05
C TRP A 32 13.66 -1.05 3.68
N GLY A 33 13.90 -1.49 2.46
CA GLY A 33 15.23 -1.72 1.91
C GLY A 33 15.95 -2.99 2.35
N MET A 34 15.28 -3.89 3.08
CA MET A 34 15.85 -5.21 3.36
C MET A 34 16.16 -5.97 2.06
N THR A 35 17.33 -6.58 2.02
CA THR A 35 17.76 -7.48 0.94
C THR A 35 17.02 -8.81 0.99
N VAL A 36 17.06 -9.58 -0.10
CA VAL A 36 16.46 -10.93 -0.15
C VAL A 36 17.03 -11.82 0.94
N THR A 37 18.35 -11.81 1.17
CA THR A 37 19.00 -12.62 2.22
C THR A 37 18.52 -12.25 3.62
N GLU A 38 18.33 -10.96 3.91
CA GLU A 38 17.76 -10.53 5.18
C GLU A 38 16.30 -10.97 5.34
N LEU A 39 15.51 -10.91 4.25
CA LEU A 39 14.11 -11.36 4.25
C LEU A 39 13.98 -12.88 4.38
N GLU A 40 14.88 -13.66 3.76
CA GLU A 40 14.97 -15.11 3.91
C GLU A 40 15.23 -15.46 5.38
N SER A 41 16.25 -14.84 5.98
CA SER A 41 16.64 -15.10 7.38
C SER A 41 15.57 -14.65 8.37
N LYS A 42 14.95 -13.48 8.16
CA LYS A 42 14.06 -12.86 9.15
C LYS A 42 12.59 -13.25 8.99
N ALA A 43 12.16 -13.56 7.77
CA ALA A 43 10.75 -13.76 7.43
C ALA A 43 10.47 -15.01 6.59
N GLY A 44 11.48 -15.83 6.30
CA GLY A 44 11.32 -17.04 5.49
C GLY A 44 10.86 -16.71 4.07
N ALA A 45 11.44 -15.68 3.46
CA ALA A 45 11.12 -15.29 2.08
C ALA A 45 11.40 -16.44 1.11
N VAL A 46 10.45 -16.72 0.23
CA VAL A 46 10.57 -17.69 -0.85
C VAL A 46 10.09 -17.05 -2.13
N LEU A 47 10.83 -17.25 -3.23
CA LEU A 47 10.48 -16.69 -4.53
C LEU A 47 9.02 -17.02 -4.88
N TYR A 48 8.25 -15.98 -5.16
CA TYR A 48 6.88 -16.11 -5.62
C TYR A 48 6.88 -15.99 -7.14
N PRO A 49 6.40 -17.02 -7.87
CA PRO A 49 6.50 -17.06 -9.33
C PRO A 49 5.44 -16.14 -9.96
N LEU A 50 5.65 -14.83 -9.85
CA LEU A 50 4.91 -13.81 -10.59
C LEU A 50 5.86 -13.08 -11.53
N PRO A 51 5.54 -13.00 -12.84
CA PRO A 51 6.28 -12.14 -13.73
C PRO A 51 6.07 -10.68 -13.30
N MET A 52 7.19 -9.97 -13.06
CA MET A 52 7.24 -8.53 -12.89
C MET A 52 8.25 -7.95 -13.89
N ASP A 53 8.50 -6.63 -13.84
CA ASP A 53 9.60 -6.04 -14.59
C ASP A 53 10.97 -6.60 -14.14
N GLU A 54 12.00 -6.33 -14.92
CA GLU A 54 13.36 -6.85 -14.71
C GLU A 54 14.07 -6.36 -13.44
N HIS A 55 13.53 -5.36 -12.74
CA HIS A 55 14.08 -4.80 -11.52
C HIS A 55 13.31 -5.22 -10.27
N LEU A 56 12.09 -5.72 -10.40
CA LEU A 56 11.25 -6.16 -9.30
C LEU A 56 11.13 -7.68 -9.23
N THR A 57 11.22 -8.20 -8.00
CA THR A 57 10.99 -9.62 -7.73
C THR A 57 10.06 -9.76 -6.54
N VAL A 58 9.14 -10.72 -6.63
CA VAL A 58 8.13 -10.97 -5.60
C VAL A 58 8.53 -12.16 -4.76
N TYR A 59 8.39 -12.02 -3.45
CA TYR A 59 8.63 -13.10 -2.49
C TYR A 59 7.44 -13.27 -1.58
N SER A 60 7.09 -14.52 -1.28
CA SER A 60 6.15 -14.86 -0.21
C SER A 60 6.91 -14.97 1.11
N LEU A 61 6.40 -14.33 2.15
CA LEU A 61 6.97 -14.37 3.50
C LEU A 61 6.29 -15.50 4.28
N LYS A 62 6.99 -16.61 4.52
CA LYS A 62 6.40 -17.79 5.17
C LYS A 62 6.29 -17.67 6.68
N SER A 63 7.16 -16.86 7.29
CA SER A 63 7.23 -16.72 8.74
C SER A 63 7.58 -15.28 9.14
N PRO A 64 6.74 -14.28 8.79
CA PRO A 64 7.00 -12.90 9.18
C PRO A 64 7.02 -12.76 10.72
N PRO A 65 7.87 -11.88 11.29
CA PRO A 65 7.99 -11.70 12.74
C PRO A 65 6.68 -11.35 13.45
N ILE A 66 5.79 -10.62 12.77
CA ILE A 66 4.47 -10.22 13.26
C ILE A 66 3.44 -10.60 12.20
N THR A 67 2.29 -11.10 12.61
CA THR A 67 1.15 -11.45 11.74
C THR A 67 -0.11 -10.68 12.15
N LEU A 68 -1.08 -10.58 11.24
CA LEU A 68 -2.39 -10.01 11.52
C LEU A 68 -3.45 -11.12 11.66
N PRO A 69 -4.42 -10.98 12.58
CA PRO A 69 -5.45 -12.01 12.78
C PRO A 69 -6.24 -12.37 11.51
N GLY A 70 -6.09 -13.62 11.06
CA GLY A 70 -6.77 -14.15 9.88
C GLY A 70 -6.13 -13.78 8.54
N PHE A 71 -5.03 -13.04 8.52
CA PHE A 71 -4.20 -12.88 7.33
C PHE A 71 -3.28 -14.09 7.20
N THR A 72 -3.26 -14.69 6.02
CA THR A 72 -2.54 -15.94 5.74
C THR A 72 -1.52 -15.83 4.63
N GLU A 73 -1.66 -14.80 3.79
CA GLU A 73 -0.76 -14.56 2.67
C GLU A 73 -0.04 -13.23 2.89
N TYR A 74 1.29 -13.30 2.80
CA TYR A 74 2.19 -12.18 3.04
C TYR A 74 3.18 -12.16 1.89
N VAL A 75 3.24 -11.03 1.19
CA VAL A 75 4.05 -10.84 0.00
C VAL A 75 4.87 -9.58 0.14
N VAL A 76 6.13 -9.65 -0.28
CA VAL A 76 7.03 -8.50 -0.39
C VAL A 76 7.50 -8.35 -1.83
N VAL A 77 7.53 -7.13 -2.32
CA VAL A 77 8.15 -6.75 -3.59
C VAL A 77 9.50 -6.14 -3.29
N VAL A 78 10.53 -6.69 -3.93
CA VAL A 78 11.94 -6.33 -3.73
C VAL A 78 12.47 -5.76 -5.04
N HIS A 79 13.03 -4.55 -4.97
CA HIS A 79 13.80 -3.99 -6.09
C HIS A 79 15.26 -4.42 -5.97
N LYS A 80 15.88 -4.77 -7.10
CA LYS A 80 17.26 -5.28 -7.17
C LYS A 80 18.28 -4.44 -6.38
N ASP A 81 18.16 -3.10 -6.46
CA ASP A 81 19.14 -2.17 -5.84
C ASP A 81 18.60 -1.50 -4.56
N LEU A 82 17.28 -1.46 -4.37
CA LEU A 82 16.66 -0.71 -3.27
C LEU A 82 16.18 -1.61 -2.15
N GLY A 83 16.13 -2.93 -2.35
CA GLY A 83 15.61 -3.90 -1.39
C GLY A 83 14.08 -3.90 -1.31
N ALA A 84 13.53 -4.29 -0.17
CA ALA A 84 12.08 -4.34 0.07
C ALA A 84 11.43 -2.96 -0.07
N ILE A 85 10.50 -2.81 -1.01
CA ILE A 85 9.85 -1.52 -1.29
C ILE A 85 8.33 -1.52 -1.12
N LYS A 86 7.68 -2.70 -1.11
CA LYS A 86 6.24 -2.83 -0.95
C LYS A 86 5.89 -4.14 -0.26
N ILE A 87 4.89 -4.12 0.62
CA ILE A 87 4.36 -5.29 1.32
C ILE A 87 2.86 -5.37 1.11
N ILE A 88 2.38 -6.56 0.78
CA ILE A 88 0.96 -6.87 0.60
C ILE A 88 0.62 -7.98 1.60
N MET A 89 -0.48 -7.80 2.31
CA MET A 89 -1.03 -8.80 3.21
C MET A 89 -2.44 -9.12 2.74
N ASP A 90 -2.74 -10.40 2.59
CA ASP A 90 -4.04 -10.87 2.14
C ASP A 90 -4.71 -11.80 3.15
N LYS A 91 -6.00 -11.54 3.36
CA LYS A 91 -6.93 -12.40 4.09
C LYS A 91 -8.01 -12.88 3.13
N GLU A 92 -8.12 -14.18 2.99
CA GLU A 92 -9.18 -14.79 2.17
C GLU A 92 -10.55 -14.70 2.87
N ILE A 93 -11.60 -14.38 2.11
CA ILE A 93 -12.98 -14.43 2.56
C ILE A 93 -13.72 -15.50 1.74
N LYS A 94 -14.39 -16.43 2.43
CA LYS A 94 -15.12 -17.55 1.83
C LYS A 94 -16.57 -17.60 2.30
N SER A 95 -17.41 -18.20 1.48
CA SER A 95 -18.81 -18.54 1.81
C SER A 95 -19.65 -17.31 2.24
N ASP A 96 -19.36 -16.14 1.68
CA ASP A 96 -19.96 -14.87 2.07
C ASP A 96 -20.75 -14.24 0.92
N VAL A 97 -21.79 -14.91 0.44
CA VAL A 97 -22.50 -14.51 -0.79
C VAL A 97 -22.95 -13.03 -0.78
N TYR A 98 -23.36 -12.49 0.37
CA TYR A 98 -23.87 -11.12 0.52
C TYR A 98 -22.81 -10.08 0.92
N GLY A 99 -21.54 -10.49 1.04
CA GLY A 99 -20.45 -9.62 1.47
C GLY A 99 -20.52 -9.19 2.94
N THR A 100 -21.36 -9.81 3.76
CA THR A 100 -21.60 -9.40 5.15
C THR A 100 -20.33 -9.52 5.98
N GLU A 101 -19.63 -10.65 5.88
CA GLU A 101 -18.38 -10.86 6.63
C GLU A 101 -17.23 -10.04 6.03
N GLY A 102 -17.14 -9.94 4.70
CA GLY A 102 -16.13 -9.12 4.03
C GLY A 102 -16.23 -7.64 4.42
N LYS A 103 -17.45 -7.07 4.42
CA LYS A 103 -17.69 -5.69 4.86
C LYS A 103 -17.32 -5.50 6.33
N LYS A 104 -17.70 -6.44 7.19
CA LYS A 104 -17.37 -6.39 8.62
C LYS A 104 -15.86 -6.40 8.85
N GLU A 105 -15.13 -7.31 8.21
CA GLU A 105 -13.67 -7.35 8.32
C GLU A 105 -13.00 -6.12 7.70
N TYR A 106 -13.51 -5.62 6.58
CA TYR A 106 -13.07 -4.35 6.00
C TYR A 106 -13.19 -3.20 7.01
N PHE A 107 -14.38 -2.97 7.60
CA PHE A 107 -14.57 -1.86 8.52
C PHE A 107 -13.77 -2.03 9.82
N LYS A 108 -13.61 -3.26 10.32
CA LYS A 108 -12.75 -3.57 11.47
C LYS A 108 -11.29 -3.17 11.21
N TYR A 109 -10.72 -3.53 10.06
CA TYR A 109 -9.35 -3.15 9.72
C TYR A 109 -9.23 -1.67 9.36
N LYS A 110 -10.26 -1.08 8.73
CA LYS A 110 -10.33 0.37 8.48
C LYS A 110 -10.27 1.16 9.79
N GLU A 111 -11.01 0.74 10.81
CA GLU A 111 -10.99 1.34 12.14
C GLU A 111 -9.60 1.21 12.79
N ALA A 112 -9.00 0.00 12.76
CA ALA A 112 -7.66 -0.21 13.31
C ALA A 112 -6.60 0.66 12.63
N LEU A 113 -6.64 0.79 11.31
CA LEU A 113 -5.73 1.67 10.56
C LEU A 113 -6.02 3.15 10.83
N THR A 114 -7.30 3.52 10.99
CA THR A 114 -7.69 4.89 11.35
C THR A 114 -7.16 5.29 12.72
N ASN A 115 -7.24 4.39 13.69
CA ASN A 115 -6.71 4.61 15.03
C ASN A 115 -5.18 4.75 15.04
N LYS A 116 -4.48 4.07 14.12
CA LYS A 116 -3.02 4.10 14.05
C LYS A 116 -2.46 5.26 13.22
N TYR A 117 -3.07 5.56 12.08
CA TYR A 117 -2.50 6.49 11.07
C TYR A 117 -3.37 7.72 10.81
N GLY A 118 -4.52 7.85 11.49
CA GLY A 118 -5.51 8.89 11.21
C GLY A 118 -6.50 8.49 10.12
N LYS A 119 -7.46 9.38 9.84
CA LYS A 119 -8.51 9.13 8.85
C LYS A 119 -7.92 8.89 7.45
N PRO A 120 -8.52 8.01 6.63
CA PRO A 120 -8.11 7.85 5.25
C PRO A 120 -8.26 9.17 4.49
N LYS A 121 -7.32 9.44 3.58
CA LYS A 121 -7.34 10.57 2.65
C LYS A 121 -8.51 10.44 1.68
N ASP A 122 -8.72 9.23 1.16
CA ASP A 122 -9.80 8.88 0.25
C ASP A 122 -10.47 7.56 0.66
N SER A 123 -11.77 7.45 0.43
CA SER A 123 -12.54 6.24 0.70
C SER A 123 -13.65 6.05 -0.32
N PHE A 124 -13.78 4.84 -0.82
CA PHE A 124 -14.79 4.42 -1.77
C PHE A 124 -15.46 3.16 -1.25
N GLU A 125 -16.72 3.28 -0.82
CA GLU A 125 -17.54 2.16 -0.32
C GLU A 125 -18.88 2.15 -1.05
N PHE A 126 -18.95 1.46 -2.19
CA PHE A 126 -20.19 1.30 -2.94
C PHE A 126 -20.17 0.05 -3.81
N VAL A 127 -21.36 -0.44 -4.16
CA VAL A 127 -21.61 -1.50 -5.15
C VAL A 127 -22.84 -1.16 -5.96
N GLY A 128 -22.96 -1.71 -7.16
CA GLY A 128 -24.22 -1.77 -7.90
C GLY A 128 -24.69 -0.42 -8.47
N LYS A 129 -23.80 0.36 -9.10
CA LYS A 129 -24.21 1.65 -9.72
C LYS A 129 -25.04 1.50 -10.99
N LYS A 130 -24.96 0.35 -11.72
CA LYS A 130 -25.67 0.09 -13.01
C LYS A 130 -25.90 -1.39 -13.37
N LEU A 131 -25.15 -2.33 -12.79
CA LEU A 131 -25.21 -3.78 -13.00
C LEU A 131 -24.97 -4.47 -11.65
N TYR A 132 -25.41 -5.72 -11.51
CA TYR A 132 -25.33 -6.49 -10.26
C TYR A 132 -26.15 -5.89 -9.10
N GLU A 133 -27.44 -5.66 -9.34
CA GLU A 133 -28.37 -5.10 -8.35
C GLU A 133 -28.85 -6.13 -7.32
N GLU A 134 -28.65 -7.41 -7.61
CA GLU A 134 -29.01 -8.49 -6.70
C GLU A 134 -28.02 -8.57 -5.54
N ARG A 135 -28.56 -8.69 -4.31
CA ARG A 135 -27.74 -8.61 -3.09
C ARG A 135 -26.69 -9.71 -2.99
N ASP A 136 -26.88 -10.83 -3.69
CA ASP A 136 -26.02 -12.01 -3.69
C ASP A 136 -24.87 -11.94 -4.71
N GLU A 137 -24.74 -10.82 -5.43
CA GLU A 137 -23.71 -10.59 -6.45
C GLU A 137 -22.59 -9.66 -5.96
N PHE A 138 -22.52 -9.40 -4.65
CA PHE A 138 -21.57 -8.45 -4.04
C PHE A 138 -20.12 -8.61 -4.53
N TYR A 139 -19.54 -9.80 -4.39
CA TYR A 139 -18.17 -10.07 -4.82
C TYR A 139 -18.01 -10.12 -6.33
N GLN A 140 -19.08 -10.41 -7.09
CA GLN A 140 -19.03 -10.31 -8.54
C GLN A 140 -18.91 -8.83 -8.93
N CYS A 141 -19.69 -7.95 -8.30
CA CYS A 141 -19.57 -6.52 -8.53
C CYS A 141 -18.17 -5.99 -8.19
N LEU A 142 -17.56 -6.39 -7.08
CA LEU A 142 -16.20 -5.95 -6.72
C LEU A 142 -15.11 -6.49 -7.65
N LYS A 143 -15.39 -7.54 -8.43
CA LYS A 143 -14.45 -8.07 -9.43
C LYS A 143 -14.41 -7.24 -10.71
N TYR A 144 -15.51 -6.54 -11.03
CA TYR A 144 -15.64 -5.79 -12.29
C TYR A 144 -15.43 -4.29 -12.06
N ASP A 145 -14.42 -3.75 -12.73
CA ASP A 145 -14.11 -2.32 -12.71
C ASP A 145 -15.35 -1.47 -13.03
N GLY A 146 -15.57 -0.45 -12.21
CA GLY A 146 -16.70 0.46 -12.33
C GLY A 146 -18.01 -0.02 -11.70
N CYS A 147 -18.14 -1.28 -11.27
CA CYS A 147 -19.35 -1.74 -10.59
C CYS A 147 -19.38 -1.33 -9.11
N GLY A 148 -18.28 -1.58 -8.39
CA GLY A 148 -18.20 -1.32 -6.96
C GLY A 148 -16.77 -1.28 -6.45
N TYR A 149 -16.58 -0.56 -5.35
CA TYR A 149 -15.29 -0.42 -4.67
C TYR A 149 -15.51 -0.46 -3.17
N TYR A 150 -14.62 -1.17 -2.48
CA TYR A 150 -14.43 -1.10 -1.03
C TYR A 150 -12.94 -0.88 -0.80
N LEU A 151 -12.56 0.40 -0.73
CA LEU A 151 -11.17 0.85 -0.82
C LEU A 151 -10.98 2.11 0.03
N SER A 152 -9.94 2.10 0.86
CA SER A 152 -9.52 3.26 1.64
C SER A 152 -8.03 3.50 1.43
N TYR A 153 -7.66 4.75 1.12
CA TYR A 153 -6.27 5.19 1.02
C TYR A 153 -5.91 6.03 2.25
N PHE A 154 -4.81 5.69 2.89
CA PHE A 154 -4.23 6.42 4.01
C PHE A 154 -2.92 7.05 3.52
N GLY A 155 -2.98 8.35 3.20
CA GLY A 155 -1.90 9.00 2.48
C GLY A 155 -1.63 8.35 1.12
N ASP A 156 -0.38 8.38 0.68
CA ASP A 156 0.05 7.86 -0.63
C ASP A 156 0.72 6.47 -0.53
N HIS A 157 0.77 5.88 0.68
CA HIS A 157 1.62 4.73 0.99
C HIS A 157 0.90 3.56 1.64
N LEU A 158 -0.38 3.70 1.96
CA LEU A 158 -1.15 2.64 2.61
C LEU A 158 -2.55 2.57 2.00
N SER A 159 -2.96 1.37 1.59
CA SER A 159 -4.33 1.10 1.18
C SER A 159 -4.91 -0.14 1.86
N LEU A 160 -6.22 -0.10 2.06
CA LEU A 160 -7.05 -1.23 2.48
C LEU A 160 -8.10 -1.46 1.42
N GLN A 161 -8.18 -2.68 0.89
CA GLN A 161 -9.11 -3.01 -0.19
C GLN A 161 -9.78 -4.36 0.06
N LEU A 162 -11.08 -4.44 -0.20
CA LEU A 162 -11.80 -5.70 -0.33
C LEU A 162 -12.06 -5.95 -1.82
N ASN A 163 -11.48 -7.03 -2.36
CA ASN A 163 -11.67 -7.40 -3.78
C ASN A 163 -12.59 -8.60 -3.93
N GLY A 164 -13.25 -8.66 -5.09
CA GLY A 164 -14.03 -9.80 -5.53
C GLY A 164 -13.20 -10.82 -6.31
N ILE A 165 -13.38 -12.11 -6.01
CA ILE A 165 -12.77 -13.22 -6.77
C ILE A 165 -13.85 -13.96 -7.57
N GLU A 166 -14.89 -14.41 -6.87
CA GLU A 166 -16.06 -15.08 -7.42
C GLU A 166 -17.23 -14.98 -6.44
N ARG A 167 -18.39 -15.56 -6.79
CA ARG A 167 -19.58 -15.48 -5.94
C ARG A 167 -19.29 -16.02 -4.53
N GLY A 168 -19.52 -15.17 -3.53
CA GLY A 168 -19.26 -15.48 -2.12
C GLY A 168 -17.79 -15.61 -1.72
N LYS A 169 -16.84 -15.22 -2.59
CA LYS A 169 -15.41 -15.23 -2.27
C LYS A 169 -14.72 -13.93 -2.67
N GLY A 170 -13.85 -13.47 -1.78
CA GLY A 170 -13.03 -12.28 -1.99
C GLY A 170 -11.73 -12.36 -1.23
N ASN A 171 -10.93 -11.30 -1.33
CA ASN A 171 -9.78 -11.09 -0.44
C ASN A 171 -9.86 -9.70 0.19
N LEU A 172 -9.40 -9.60 1.43
CA LEU A 172 -9.10 -8.33 2.06
C LEU A 172 -7.58 -8.13 1.98
N SER A 173 -7.17 -7.09 1.27
CA SER A 173 -5.77 -6.74 1.03
C SER A 173 -5.41 -5.49 1.82
N ILE A 174 -4.28 -5.51 2.53
CA ILE A 174 -3.63 -4.32 3.08
C ILE A 174 -2.29 -4.18 2.38
N THR A 175 -2.10 -3.05 1.71
CA THR A 175 -0.89 -2.76 0.94
C THR A 175 -0.15 -1.59 1.56
N TYR A 176 1.13 -1.80 1.85
CA TYR A 176 2.06 -0.76 2.27
C TYR A 176 3.11 -0.54 1.18
N GLU A 177 3.34 0.72 0.81
CA GLU A 177 4.34 1.15 -0.16
C GLU A 177 5.31 2.10 0.50
N SER A 178 6.61 1.93 0.23
CA SER A 178 7.65 2.79 0.79
C SER A 178 7.89 4.04 -0.05
N GLU A 179 8.60 5.01 0.51
CA GLU A 179 9.19 6.12 -0.25
C GLU A 179 10.17 5.64 -1.34
N LEU A 180 10.80 4.48 -1.15
CA LEU A 180 11.66 3.85 -2.17
C LEU A 180 10.82 3.39 -3.37
N PHE A 181 9.58 2.93 -3.14
CA PHE A 181 8.65 2.60 -4.22
C PHE A 181 8.24 3.86 -4.99
N ALA A 182 7.92 4.95 -4.29
CA ALA A 182 7.61 6.23 -4.92
C ALA A 182 8.78 6.75 -5.78
N LYS A 183 10.02 6.67 -5.26
CA LYS A 183 11.23 7.03 -6.01
C LYS A 183 11.38 6.17 -7.27
N TYR A 184 11.27 4.84 -7.14
CA TYR A 184 11.36 3.92 -8.27
C TYR A 184 10.32 4.25 -9.35
N LYS A 185 9.05 4.51 -8.97
CA LYS A 185 8.00 4.89 -9.93
C LYS A 185 8.29 6.21 -10.63
N ALA A 186 8.83 7.20 -9.92
CA ALA A 186 9.20 8.49 -10.51
C ALA A 186 10.37 8.35 -11.49
N ASP A 187 11.37 7.53 -11.16
CA ASP A 187 12.50 7.25 -12.04
C ASP A 187 12.03 6.54 -13.33
N GLU A 188 11.17 5.51 -13.22
CA GLU A 188 10.56 4.86 -14.39
C GLU A 188 9.75 5.83 -15.27
N GLU A 189 8.96 6.72 -14.66
CA GLU A 189 8.16 7.69 -15.40
C GLU A 189 9.05 8.66 -16.19
N ASN A 190 10.15 9.12 -15.58
CA ASN A 190 11.12 10.00 -16.23
C ASN A 190 11.84 9.29 -17.38
N GLU A 191 12.23 8.03 -17.22
CA GLU A 191 12.81 7.23 -18.30
C GLU A 191 11.84 7.07 -19.48
N ASN A 192 10.58 6.76 -19.20
CA ASN A 192 9.56 6.62 -20.24
C ASN A 192 9.29 7.95 -20.97
N LYS A 193 9.22 9.07 -20.24
CA LYS A 193 9.13 10.41 -20.85
C LYS A 193 10.33 10.70 -21.76
N ASN A 194 11.54 10.34 -21.35
CA ASN A 194 12.74 10.51 -22.15
C ASN A 194 12.73 9.63 -23.41
N LYS A 195 12.29 8.37 -23.30
CA LYS A 195 12.11 7.46 -24.45
C LYS A 195 11.11 8.02 -25.46
N ILE A 196 9.96 8.53 -24.99
CA ILE A 196 8.96 9.18 -25.85
C ILE A 196 9.56 10.41 -26.54
N LYS A 197 10.23 11.29 -25.78
CA LYS A 197 10.83 12.51 -26.32
C LYS A 197 11.92 12.24 -27.37
N ASN A 198 12.70 11.17 -27.19
CA ASN A 198 13.78 10.82 -28.11
C ASN A 198 13.30 9.95 -29.29
N GLY A 199 12.09 9.38 -29.19
CA GLY A 199 11.47 8.56 -30.23
C GLY A 199 10.48 9.32 -31.13
N LEU A 200 10.16 10.57 -30.79
CA LEU A 200 9.43 11.54 -31.62
C LEU A 200 10.41 12.58 -32.18
#